data_AF-A0A264W7D6-F1
#
_entry.id   AF-A0A264W7D6-F1
#
_cell.length_a   1.000
_cell.length_b   1.000
_cell.length_c   1.000
_cell.angle_alpha   90.00
_cell.angle_beta   90.00
_cell.angle_gamma   90.00
#
_symmetry.space_group_name_H-M   'P 1'
#
loop_
_entity.id
_entity.type
_entity.pdbx_description
1 polymer ?
#
loop_
_entity_poly.entity_id
_entity_poly.type
_entity_poly.pdbx_seq_one_letter_code
_entity_poly.pdbx_strand_id
1 'polypeptide(L)'
;MGERALKLMMDVLSQPAVLIAAISLIGLLLQKKPANEIVKGTTKSFLGFIVISAGAGILVGSLEPFGKMFQAAFHVNGVVPNNEAIVAMAL
;
A
#
# COMPACT_ATOMS: atom_id res chain seq x y z
N MET A 1 -27.43 -8.24 12.08
CA MET A 1 -26.23 -9.08 11.86
C MET A 1 -25.59 -8.82 10.48
N GLY A 2 -26.37 -8.54 9.43
CA GLY A 2 -25.85 -8.27 8.07
C GLY A 2 -24.94 -7.04 7.92
N GLU A 3 -25.23 -5.92 8.61
CA GLU A 3 -24.42 -4.70 8.48
C GLU A 3 -22.98 -4.86 8.99
N ARG A 4 -22.78 -5.64 10.05
CA ARG A 4 -21.43 -5.93 10.59
C ARG A 4 -20.59 -6.75 9.60
N ALA A 5 -21.21 -7.71 8.92
CA ALA A 5 -20.52 -8.52 7.91
C ALA A 5 -20.14 -7.68 6.69
N LEU A 6 -21.05 -6.83 6.21
CA LEU A 6 -20.78 -5.91 5.10
C LEU A 6 -19.63 -4.97 5.43
N LYS A 7 -19.62 -4.40 6.64
CA LYS A 7 -18.54 -3.51 7.11
C LYS A 7 -17.19 -4.23 7.16
N LEU A 8 -17.14 -5.45 7.71
CA LEU A 8 -15.93 -6.26 7.73
C LEU A 8 -15.39 -6.56 6.31
N MET A 9 -16.28 -6.87 5.36
CA MET A 9 -15.87 -7.12 3.98
C MET A 9 -15.31 -5.85 3.32
N MET A 10 -15.95 -4.69 3.53
CA MET A 10 -15.43 -3.41 3.08
C MET A 10 -14.06 -3.11 3.69
N ASP A 11 -13.92 -3.22 5.01
CA ASP A 11 -12.68 -2.90 5.72
C ASP A 11 -11.50 -3.76 5.22
N VAL A 12 -11.75 -5.04 4.93
CA VAL A 12 -10.74 -5.96 4.37
C VAL A 12 -10.40 -5.62 2.91
N LEU A 13 -11.41 -5.35 2.08
CA LEU A 13 -11.21 -5.01 0.67
C LEU A 13 -10.61 -3.61 0.46
N SER A 14 -10.78 -2.71 1.42
CA SER A 14 -10.16 -1.38 1.43
C SER A 14 -8.65 -1.42 1.69
N GLN A 15 -8.09 -2.57 2.10
CA GLN A 15 -6.65 -2.72 2.24
C GLN A 15 -6.00 -2.98 0.86
N PRO A 16 -5.12 -2.10 0.36
CA PRO A 16 -4.53 -2.26 -0.98
C PRO A 16 -3.77 -3.59 -1.15
N ALA A 17 -3.12 -4.08 -0.09
CA ALA A 17 -2.43 -5.38 -0.09
C ALA A 17 -3.38 -6.54 -0.46
N VAL A 18 -4.62 -6.50 0.04
CA VAL A 18 -5.64 -7.51 -0.22
C VAL A 18 -6.09 -7.46 -1.67
N LEU A 19 -6.27 -6.26 -2.24
CA LEU A 19 -6.62 -6.08 -3.65
C LEU A 19 -5.54 -6.66 -4.58
N ILE A 20 -4.26 -6.37 -4.30
CA ILE A 20 -3.13 -6.89 -5.08
C ILE A 20 -3.05 -8.43 -4.98
N ALA A 21 -3.26 -8.99 -3.79
CA ALA A 21 -3.32 -10.43 -3.60
C ALA A 21 -4.51 -11.07 -4.37
N ALA A 22 -5.68 -10.42 -4.37
CA ALA A 22 -6.85 -10.87 -5.11
C ALA A 22 -6.61 -10.88 -6.63
N ILE A 23 -5.99 -9.82 -7.17
CA ILE A 23 -5.62 -9.76 -8.60
C ILE A 23 -4.67 -10.90 -8.96
N SER A 24 -3.66 -11.15 -8.12
CA SER A 24 -2.71 -12.27 -8.31
C SER A 24 -3.40 -13.64 -8.27
N LEU A 25 -4.28 -13.85 -7.28
CA LEU A 25 -5.08 -15.06 -7.13
C LEU A 25 -5.94 -15.32 -8.37
N ILE A 26 -6.71 -14.31 -8.80
CA ILE A 26 -7.56 -14.41 -10.00
C ILE A 26 -6.70 -14.70 -11.23
N GLY A 27 -5.57 -13.99 -11.40
CA GLY A 27 -4.66 -14.20 -12.51
C GLY A 27 -4.10 -15.62 -12.57
N LEU A 28 -3.71 -16.20 -11.44
CA LEU A 28 -3.15 -17.56 -11.37
C LEU A 28 -4.23 -18.64 -11.57
N LEU A 29 -5.45 -18.39 -11.08
CA LEU A 29 -6.62 -19.25 -11.33
C LEU A 29 -6.98 -19.27 -12.82
N LEU A 30 -7.03 -18.10 -13.47
CA LEU A 30 -7.30 -17.99 -14.91
C LEU A 30 -6.22 -18.67 -15.75
N GLN A 31 -4.95 -18.62 -15.29
CA GLN A 31 -3.83 -19.35 -15.90
C GLN A 31 -3.83 -20.85 -15.58
N LYS A 32 -4.81 -21.37 -14.81
CA LYS A 32 -4.95 -22.78 -14.41
C LYS A 32 -3.67 -23.36 -13.80
N LYS A 33 -3.00 -22.54 -12.98
CA LYS A 33 -1.78 -22.91 -12.28
C LYS A 33 -2.07 -23.99 -11.22
N PRO A 34 -1.10 -24.86 -10.89
CA PRO A 34 -1.28 -25.83 -9.82
C PRO A 34 -1.48 -25.11 -8.47
N ALA A 35 -2.20 -25.73 -7.54
CA ALA A 35 -2.61 -25.12 -6.28
C ALA A 35 -1.42 -24.58 -5.45
N ASN A 36 -0.27 -25.26 -5.49
CA ASN A 36 0.95 -24.81 -4.83
C ASN A 36 1.47 -23.47 -5.39
N GLU A 37 1.42 -23.28 -6.71
CA GLU A 37 1.82 -22.04 -7.38
C GLU A 37 0.81 -20.92 -7.11
N ILE A 38 -0.49 -21.24 -7.06
CA ILE A 38 -1.54 -20.27 -6.73
C ILE A 38 -1.29 -19.70 -5.32
N VAL A 39 -1.21 -20.57 -4.31
CA VAL A 39 -1.02 -20.13 -2.91
C VAL A 39 0.29 -19.36 -2.78
N LYS A 40 1.39 -19.91 -3.31
CA LYS A 40 2.70 -19.23 -3.26
C LYS A 40 2.69 -17.87 -3.95
N GLY A 41 2.08 -17.78 -5.13
CA GLY A 41 2.01 -16.55 -5.91
C GLY A 41 1.16 -15.48 -5.24
N THR A 42 -0.02 -15.84 -4.75
CA THR A 42 -0.91 -14.93 -4.01
C THR A 42 -0.23 -14.43 -2.72
N THR A 43 0.41 -15.31 -1.93
CA THR A 43 1.15 -14.91 -0.73
C THR A 43 2.32 -13.99 -1.07
N LYS A 44 3.06 -14.27 -2.14
CA LYS A 44 4.19 -13.43 -2.58
C LYS A 44 3.71 -12.03 -2.97
N SER A 45 2.59 -11.92 -3.69
CA SER A 45 2.00 -10.63 -4.04
C SER A 45 1.55 -9.86 -2.82
N PHE A 46 0.91 -10.53 -1.85
CA PHE A 46 0.50 -9.92 -0.59
C PHE A 46 1.68 -9.39 0.23
N LEU A 47 2.69 -10.24 0.48
CA LEU A 47 3.90 -9.84 1.21
C LEU A 47 4.68 -8.77 0.46
N GLY A 48 4.78 -8.87 -0.87
CA GLY A 48 5.49 -7.90 -1.70
C GLY A 48 4.91 -6.49 -1.52
N PHE A 49 3.57 -6.37 -1.51
CA PHE A 49 2.93 -5.09 -1.26
C PHE A 49 3.21 -4.57 0.16
N ILE A 50 3.10 -5.43 1.19
CA ILE A 50 3.38 -5.04 2.58
C ILE A 50 4.80 -4.48 2.72
N VAL A 51 5.79 -5.15 2.12
CA VAL A 51 7.20 -4.72 2.16
C VAL A 51 7.39 -3.36 1.49
N ILE A 52 6.76 -3.15 0.32
CA ILE A 52 6.81 -1.86 -0.39
C ILE A 52 6.16 -0.76 0.45
N SER A 53 4.99 -1.00 1.03
CA SER A 53 4.31 -0.03 1.89
C SER A 53 5.11 0.32 3.13
N ALA A 54 5.74 -0.67 3.77
CA ALA A 54 6.61 -0.43 4.92
C ALA A 54 7.84 0.41 4.52
N GLY A 55 8.48 0.11 3.39
CA GLY A 55 9.59 0.89 2.86
C GLY A 55 9.20 2.33 2.52
N ALA A 56 8.05 2.52 1.87
CA ALA A 56 7.50 3.85 1.56
C ALA A 56 7.24 4.67 2.83
N GLY A 57 6.69 4.05 3.88
CA GLY A 57 6.49 4.71 5.18
C GLY A 57 7.80 5.21 5.81
N ILE A 58 8.87 4.41 5.74
CA ILE A 58 10.20 4.81 6.23
C ILE A 58 10.75 6.00 5.42
N LEU A 59 10.60 5.97 4.09
CA LEU A 59 11.05 7.03 3.20
C LEU A 59 10.30 8.34 3.48
N VAL A 60 8.97 8.29 3.53
CA VAL A 60 8.13 9.46 3.82
C VAL A 60 8.44 10.02 5.21
N GLY A 61 8.55 9.15 6.21
CA GLY A 61 8.89 9.55 7.58
C GLY A 61 10.29 10.19 7.71
N SER A 62 11.21 9.89 6.78
CA SER A 62 12.52 10.55 6.71
C SER A 62 12.47 11.87 5.94
N LEU A 63 11.62 11.95 4.91
CA LEU A 63 11.48 13.13 4.06
C LEU A 63 10.70 14.26 4.74
N GLU A 64 9.79 13.97 5.66
CA GLU A 64 9.03 14.97 6.40
C GLU A 64 9.92 15.89 7.28
N PRO A 65 10.80 15.38 8.17
CA PRO A 65 11.69 16.23 8.95
C PRO A 65 12.72 16.95 8.05
N PHE A 66 13.19 16.30 6.99
CA PHE A 66 14.05 16.94 5.98
C PHE A 66 13.35 18.16 5.35
N GLY A 67 12.08 18.02 4.95
CA GLY A 67 11.30 19.12 4.40
C GLY A 67 11.16 20.29 5.37
N LYS A 68 10.92 20.01 6.66
CA LYS A 68 10.84 21.04 7.72
C LYS A 68 12.18 21.77 7.91
N MET A 69 13.29 21.03 7.93
CA MET A 69 14.64 21.62 8.02
C MET A 69 14.95 22.49 6.80
N PHE A 70 14.58 22.03 5.60
CA PHE A 70 14.81 22.76 4.36
C PHE A 70 14.03 24.08 4.30
N GLN A 71 12.75 24.05 4.68
CA GLN A 71 11.92 25.26 4.78
C GLN A 71 12.50 26.27 5.78
N ALA A 72 12.96 25.80 6.95
CA ALA A 72 13.58 26.65 7.96
C ALA A 72 14.92 27.26 7.51
N ALA A 73 15.75 26.50 6.79
CA ALA A 73 17.06 26.96 6.35
C ALA A 73 16.98 27.97 5.19
N PHE A 74 16.06 27.76 4.26
CA PHE A 74 15.99 28.53 3.01
C PHE A 74 14.81 29.51 2.94
N HIS A 75 14.02 29.64 4.01
CA HIS A 75 12.85 30.52 4.10
C HIS A 75 11.84 30.34 2.96
N VAL A 76 11.77 29.12 2.41
CA VAL A 76 10.87 28.79 1.30
C VAL A 76 9.54 28.34 1.88
N ASN A 77 8.46 29.02 1.52
CA ASN A 77 7.10 28.60 1.89
C ASN A 77 6.60 27.60 0.84
N GLY A 78 6.49 26.33 1.20
CA GLY A 78 5.96 25.29 0.30
C GLY A 78 6.28 23.87 0.74
N VAL A 79 5.47 22.92 0.28
CA VAL A 79 5.71 21.48 0.49
C VAL A 79 6.77 20.99 -0.50
N VAL A 80 7.71 20.15 -0.05
CA VAL A 80 8.61 19.45 -0.97
C VAL A 80 7.75 18.43 -1.73
N PRO A 81 7.57 18.57 -3.06
CA PRO A 81 6.68 17.69 -3.80
C PRO A 81 7.29 16.28 -3.84
N ASN A 82 6.65 15.39 -3.11
CA ASN A 82 6.97 13.98 -3.00
C ASN A 82 5.70 13.22 -3.43
N ASN A 83 5.82 12.35 -4.43
CA ASN A 83 4.70 11.59 -4.97
C ASN A 83 4.06 10.64 -3.94
N GLU A 84 4.78 10.15 -2.93
CA GLU A 84 4.25 9.36 -1.81
C GLU A 84 3.58 10.21 -0.72
N ALA A 85 4.07 11.42 -0.43
CA ALA A 85 3.52 12.31 0.62
C ALA A 85 2.16 12.89 0.24
N ILE A 86 1.95 13.21 -1.04
CA ILE A 86 0.64 13.67 -1.52
C ILE A 86 -0.39 12.53 -1.50
N VAL A 87 0.03 11.31 -1.84
CA VAL A 87 -0.86 10.13 -1.84
C VAL A 87 -1.21 9.68 -0.43
N ALA A 88 -0.28 9.78 0.55
CA ALA A 88 -0.54 9.43 1.95
C ALA A 88 -1.48 10.41 2.68
N MET A 89 -1.56 11.68 2.26
CA MET A 89 -2.55 12.62 2.79
C MET A 89 -3.96 12.42 2.20
N ALA A 90 -4.08 11.69 1.10
CA ALA A 90 -5.33 11.49 0.37
C ALA A 90 -5.99 10.12 0.66
N LEU A 91 -5.25 9.17 1.25
CA LEU A 91 -5.71 7.87 1.74
C LEU A 91 -6.10 7.96 3.21
#